data_AF-A0A3G8YFD0-F1
#
_entry.id   AF-A0A3G8YFD0-F1
#
_cell.length_a   1.000
_cell.length_b   1.000
_cell.length_c   1.000
_cell.angle_alpha   90.00
_cell.angle_beta   90.00
_cell.angle_gamma   90.00
#
_symmetry.space_group_name_H-M   'P 1'
#
loop_
_entity.id
_entity.type
_entity.pdbx_description
1 polymer ?
#
loop_
_entity_poly.entity_id
_entity_poly.type
_entity_poly.pdbx_seq_one_letter_code
_entity_poly.pdbx_strand_id
1 'polypeptide(L)'
;MKKLLFISAALISLASTAMAGNVTQEIPVTATVDPSCVFEGDAVPLTFHYTAANGVSDQMGGSTGTLHCNFGSINAQSPTVTVTKPDVLNRVDGSSAVLSVDLAVSAVEAYAGDPGSQYYGSDSRVYTVSASARTDQWTVPNADYAGIVTVSVDF
;
A
#
# COMPACT_ATOMS: atom_id res chain seq x y z
N MET A 1 32.88 -95.75 -37.47
CA MET A 1 31.63 -95.16 -36.96
C MET A 1 31.94 -94.29 -35.73
N LYS A 2 31.96 -92.97 -35.85
CA LYS A 2 32.01 -92.02 -34.72
C LYS A 2 31.19 -90.80 -35.13
N LYS A 3 30.11 -90.56 -34.37
CA LYS A 3 29.02 -89.62 -34.69
C LYS A 3 29.46 -88.18 -34.40
N LEU A 4 29.24 -87.29 -35.36
CA LEU A 4 29.26 -85.84 -35.16
C LEU A 4 27.99 -85.42 -34.40
N LEU A 5 28.15 -84.69 -33.31
CA LEU A 5 27.08 -83.96 -32.65
C LEU A 5 27.34 -82.47 -32.84
N PHE A 6 26.51 -81.85 -33.69
CA PHE A 6 26.38 -80.40 -33.81
C PHE A 6 25.58 -79.90 -32.59
N ILE A 7 26.17 -79.02 -31.78
CA ILE A 7 25.46 -78.28 -30.75
C ILE A 7 25.17 -76.89 -31.31
N SER A 8 23.90 -76.66 -31.64
CA SER A 8 23.37 -75.37 -32.06
C SER A 8 23.48 -74.33 -30.95
N ALA A 9 23.93 -73.14 -31.36
CA ALA A 9 23.95 -71.93 -30.55
C ALA A 9 22.54 -71.53 -30.09
N ALA A 10 22.43 -71.14 -28.81
CA ALA A 10 21.35 -70.30 -28.32
C ALA A 10 21.98 -69.10 -27.61
N LEU A 11 22.38 -68.10 -28.39
CA LEU A 11 22.60 -66.76 -27.85
C LEU A 11 21.23 -66.23 -27.42
N ILE A 12 20.91 -66.33 -26.14
CA ILE A 12 19.82 -65.57 -25.55
C ILE A 12 20.38 -64.16 -25.33
N SER A 13 20.32 -63.32 -26.36
CA SER A 13 20.47 -61.88 -26.18
C SER A 13 19.27 -61.41 -25.36
N LEU A 14 19.45 -61.17 -24.06
CA LEU A 14 18.54 -60.31 -23.30
C LEU A 14 18.67 -58.92 -23.90
N ALA A 15 17.90 -58.64 -24.95
CA ALA A 15 17.64 -57.30 -25.40
C ALA A 15 16.89 -56.61 -24.26
N SER A 16 17.63 -55.91 -23.40
CA SER A 16 17.04 -54.89 -22.55
C SER A 16 16.49 -53.83 -23.49
N THR A 17 15.21 -53.91 -23.79
CA THR A 17 14.50 -52.80 -24.42
C THR A 17 14.58 -51.66 -23.42
N ALA A 18 15.50 -50.72 -23.64
CA ALA A 18 15.44 -49.42 -23.01
C ALA A 18 14.10 -48.82 -23.42
N MET A 19 13.09 -48.97 -22.57
CA MET A 19 11.82 -48.30 -22.77
C MET A 19 12.11 -46.83 -22.54
N ALA A 20 12.10 -46.04 -23.61
CA ALA A 20 11.97 -44.59 -23.49
C ALA A 20 10.60 -44.33 -22.84
N GLY A 21 10.60 -44.21 -21.52
CA GLY A 21 9.43 -43.95 -20.71
C GLY A 21 9.66 -42.67 -19.93
N ASN A 22 8.74 -41.73 -20.05
CA ASN A 22 8.75 -40.52 -19.23
C ASN A 22 7.94 -40.83 -17.97
N VAL A 23 8.59 -40.85 -16.81
CA VAL A 23 7.90 -40.92 -15.51
C VAL A 23 7.75 -39.49 -15.01
N THR A 24 6.50 -39.04 -14.85
CA THR A 24 6.17 -37.69 -14.34
C THR A 24 5.41 -37.84 -13.03
N GLN A 25 5.78 -37.05 -12.03
CA GLN A 25 5.06 -36.92 -10.77
C GLN A 25 4.80 -35.45 -10.51
N GLU A 26 3.54 -35.09 -10.35
CA GLU A 26 3.15 -33.73 -9.97
C GLU A 26 3.22 -33.59 -8.45
N ILE A 27 3.81 -32.49 -8.00
CA ILE A 27 3.87 -32.12 -6.57
C ILE A 27 3.03 -30.86 -6.42
N PRO A 28 1.92 -30.89 -5.65
CA PRO A 28 1.14 -29.69 -5.40
C PRO A 28 1.95 -28.72 -4.51
N VAL A 29 1.94 -27.44 -4.88
CA VAL A 29 2.55 -26.36 -4.11
C VAL A 29 1.48 -25.32 -3.80
N THR A 30 1.36 -24.93 -2.54
CA THR A 30 0.41 -23.91 -2.07
C THR A 30 1.15 -22.79 -1.36
N ALA A 31 0.67 -21.55 -1.51
CA ALA A 31 1.16 -20.38 -0.79
C ALA A 31 -0.02 -19.51 -0.34
N THR A 32 0.17 -18.78 0.75
CA THR A 32 -0.76 -17.77 1.26
C THR A 32 -0.06 -16.42 1.25
N VAL A 33 -0.78 -15.38 0.86
CA VAL A 33 -0.30 -13.99 0.92
C VAL A 33 -1.13 -13.27 1.98
N ASP A 34 -0.46 -12.78 3.03
CA ASP A 34 -1.10 -11.95 4.05
C ASP A 34 -1.31 -10.53 3.50
N PRO A 35 -2.42 -9.86 3.87
CA PRO A 35 -2.67 -8.49 3.44
C PRO A 35 -1.69 -7.53 4.10
N SER A 36 -1.19 -6.56 3.34
CA SER A 36 -0.19 -5.60 3.78
C SER A 36 -0.35 -4.27 3.06
N CYS A 37 0.03 -3.20 3.78
CA CYS A 37 0.10 -1.85 3.25
C CYS A 37 1.26 -1.09 3.88
N VAL A 38 1.78 -0.11 3.15
CA VAL A 38 2.87 0.75 3.58
C VAL A 38 2.71 2.15 3.01
N PHE A 39 3.11 3.17 3.76
CA PHE A 39 3.29 4.51 3.23
C PHE A 39 4.73 4.65 2.71
N GLU A 40 4.88 4.96 1.42
CA GLU A 40 6.15 5.31 0.80
C GLU A 40 6.29 6.84 0.69
N GLY A 41 7.47 7.35 1.04
CA GLY A 41 7.80 8.77 1.00
C GLY A 41 7.32 9.56 2.23
N ASP A 42 7.70 10.83 2.27
CA ASP A 42 7.39 11.72 3.37
C ASP A 42 6.04 12.42 3.19
N ALA A 43 5.35 12.66 4.30
CA ALA A 43 4.17 13.52 4.30
C ALA A 43 4.57 14.98 4.04
N VAL A 44 3.79 15.68 3.23
CA VAL A 44 3.93 17.12 2.99
C VAL A 44 2.98 17.86 3.94
N PRO A 45 3.48 18.75 4.82
CA PRO A 45 2.63 19.45 5.77
C PRO A 45 1.66 20.39 5.05
N LEU A 46 0.45 20.55 5.62
CA LEU A 46 -0.49 21.58 5.21
C LEU A 46 -0.12 22.90 5.90
N THR A 47 0.11 23.95 5.12
CA THR A 47 0.33 25.31 5.63
C THR A 47 -0.71 26.25 5.03
N PHE A 48 -1.25 27.17 5.83
CA PHE A 48 -2.18 28.18 5.36
C PHE A 48 -2.13 29.42 6.26
N HIS A 49 -2.49 30.58 5.70
CA HIS A 49 -2.70 31.80 6.44
C HIS A 49 -4.17 31.99 6.77
N TYR A 50 -4.46 32.40 8.00
CA TYR A 50 -5.81 32.68 8.46
C TYR A 50 -5.96 34.15 8.87
N THR A 51 -7.08 34.77 8.48
CA THR A 51 -7.52 36.05 9.05
C THR A 51 -9.01 35.98 9.38
N ALA A 52 -9.43 36.59 10.49
CA ALA A 52 -10.85 36.61 10.87
C ALA A 52 -11.76 37.28 9.82
N ALA A 53 -11.21 38.20 9.02
CA ALA A 53 -11.95 38.93 7.98
C ALA A 53 -12.14 38.11 6.69
N ASN A 54 -11.11 37.37 6.25
CA ASN A 54 -11.10 36.71 4.94
C ASN A 54 -11.09 35.17 5.03
N GLY A 55 -10.98 34.60 6.23
CA GLY A 55 -10.84 33.17 6.42
C GLY A 55 -9.44 32.64 6.06
N VAL A 56 -9.41 31.46 5.43
CA VAL A 56 -8.18 30.76 5.00
C VAL A 56 -7.69 31.30 3.65
N SER A 57 -6.39 31.53 3.53
CA SER A 57 -5.68 32.04 2.35
C SER A 57 -4.30 31.37 2.24
N ASP A 58 -3.66 31.45 1.06
CA ASP A 58 -2.31 30.94 0.79
C ASP A 58 -2.10 29.48 1.24
N GLN A 59 -3.11 28.65 1.05
CA GLN A 59 -3.04 27.25 1.43
C GLN A 59 -2.13 26.47 0.47
N MET A 60 -1.15 25.76 1.02
CA MET A 60 -0.18 24.96 0.28
C MET A 60 0.09 23.63 0.98
N GLY A 61 0.42 22.60 0.18
CA GLY A 61 0.79 21.28 0.69
C GLY A 61 -0.40 20.48 1.24
N GLY A 62 -0.14 19.66 2.26
CA GLY A 62 -1.13 18.83 2.92
C GLY A 62 -1.37 17.50 2.22
N SER A 63 -0.39 16.61 2.21
CA SER A 63 -0.59 15.26 1.70
C SER A 63 0.20 14.22 2.49
N THR A 64 -0.28 12.98 2.50
CA THR A 64 0.51 11.83 2.94
C THR A 64 1.59 11.49 1.91
N GLY A 65 2.51 10.58 2.27
CA GLY A 65 3.18 9.74 1.27
C GLY A 65 2.18 8.85 0.53
N THR A 66 2.65 8.07 -0.44
CA THR A 66 1.79 7.15 -1.19
C THR A 66 1.52 5.90 -0.36
N LEU A 67 0.26 5.63 -0.06
CA LEU A 67 -0.16 4.36 0.52
C LEU A 67 -0.16 3.31 -0.60
N HIS A 68 0.63 2.26 -0.44
CA HIS A 68 0.61 1.06 -1.29
C HIS A 68 0.02 -0.10 -0.51
N CYS A 69 -0.90 -0.83 -1.12
CA CYS A 69 -1.51 -2.03 -0.56
C CYS A 69 -1.48 -3.18 -1.58
N ASN A 70 -1.61 -4.43 -1.13
CA ASN A 70 -1.82 -5.55 -2.05
C ASN A 70 -2.97 -5.27 -3.02
N PHE A 71 -2.85 -5.79 -4.24
CA PHE A 71 -3.86 -5.63 -5.29
C PHE A 71 -5.26 -6.06 -4.80
N GLY A 72 -6.26 -5.20 -5.04
CA GLY A 72 -7.65 -5.46 -4.69
C GLY A 72 -7.99 -5.27 -3.20
N SER A 73 -7.02 -4.93 -2.34
CA SER A 73 -7.26 -4.76 -0.91
C SER A 73 -8.02 -3.47 -0.58
N ILE A 74 -7.69 -2.34 -1.21
CA ILE A 74 -8.29 -1.05 -0.82
C ILE A 74 -9.79 -1.00 -1.17
N ASN A 75 -10.20 -1.69 -2.24
CA ASN A 75 -11.58 -1.70 -2.72
C ASN A 75 -12.43 -2.83 -2.11
N ALA A 76 -11.81 -3.86 -1.52
CA ALA A 76 -12.50 -4.99 -0.92
C ALA A 76 -12.96 -4.77 0.54
N GLN A 77 -12.83 -3.55 1.08
CA GLN A 77 -13.03 -3.21 2.50
C GLN A 77 -12.08 -3.92 3.48
N SER A 78 -10.94 -4.41 3.01
CA SER A 78 -9.84 -4.90 3.87
C SER A 78 -8.51 -4.55 3.21
N PRO A 79 -7.78 -3.54 3.70
CA PRO A 79 -7.92 -2.93 5.03
C PRO A 79 -8.97 -1.82 5.16
N THR A 80 -9.37 -1.54 6.41
CA THR A 80 -10.14 -0.34 6.76
C THR A 80 -9.18 0.84 6.87
N VAL A 81 -9.45 1.91 6.11
CA VAL A 81 -8.71 3.18 6.23
C VAL A 81 -9.53 4.16 7.05
N THR A 82 -8.95 4.64 8.15
CA THR A 82 -9.56 5.64 9.03
C THR A 82 -8.80 6.96 8.95
N VAL A 83 -9.52 8.06 8.83
CA VAL A 83 -8.94 9.42 8.84
C VAL A 83 -9.43 10.17 10.08
N THR A 84 -8.51 10.54 10.95
CA THR A 84 -8.77 11.34 12.15
C THR A 84 -8.29 12.76 11.93
N LYS A 85 -9.16 13.74 12.15
CA LYS A 85 -8.88 15.17 11.96
C LYS A 85 -9.16 15.91 13.27
N PRO A 86 -8.32 16.88 13.66
CA PRO A 86 -8.62 17.73 14.79
C PRO A 86 -9.64 18.80 14.39
N ASP A 87 -10.59 19.10 15.27
CA ASP A 87 -11.55 20.21 15.08
C ASP A 87 -10.93 21.57 15.45
N VAL A 88 -9.78 21.55 16.12
CA VAL A 88 -9.03 22.71 16.58
C VAL A 88 -7.52 22.50 16.43
N LEU A 89 -6.80 23.56 16.11
CA LEU A 89 -5.35 23.62 16.16
C LEU A 89 -4.92 24.30 17.48
N ASN A 90 -3.89 23.78 18.12
CA ASN A 90 -3.36 24.31 19.38
C ASN A 90 -2.24 25.30 19.10
N ARG A 91 -2.09 26.32 19.96
CA ARG A 91 -0.93 27.22 19.85
C ARG A 91 0.37 26.47 20.03
N VAL A 92 1.33 26.79 19.17
CA VAL A 92 2.66 26.15 19.19
C VAL A 92 3.44 26.49 20.46
N ASP A 93 3.18 27.66 21.07
CA ASP A 93 3.79 28.08 22.33
C ASP A 93 3.21 27.40 23.59
N GLY A 94 2.20 26.53 23.43
CA GLY A 94 1.60 25.77 24.52
C GLY A 94 0.57 26.54 25.36
N SER A 95 0.19 27.75 24.97
CA SER A 95 -0.91 28.46 25.63
C SER A 95 -2.28 27.84 25.28
N SER A 96 -3.30 28.14 26.10
CA SER A 96 -4.62 27.49 26.02
C SER A 96 -5.53 27.99 24.89
N ALA A 97 -5.12 29.00 24.12
CA ALA A 97 -5.92 29.46 22.98
C ALA A 97 -5.83 28.46 21.81
N VAL A 98 -6.94 28.33 21.09
CA VAL A 98 -7.09 27.39 19.99
C VAL A 98 -7.66 28.08 18.75
N LEU A 99 -7.32 27.54 17.58
CA LEU A 99 -7.85 27.96 16.29
C LEU A 99 -8.81 26.87 15.79
N SER A 100 -10.10 27.15 15.74
CA SER A 100 -11.07 26.20 15.16
C SER A 100 -10.87 26.10 13.64
N VAL A 101 -10.88 24.88 13.09
CA VAL A 101 -10.66 24.67 11.65
C VAL A 101 -11.59 23.57 11.16
N ASP A 102 -12.10 23.72 9.94
CA ASP A 102 -12.75 22.62 9.24
C ASP A 102 -11.72 22.02 8.28
N LEU A 103 -11.32 20.78 8.55
CA LEU A 103 -10.40 20.04 7.69
C LEU A 103 -11.19 19.07 6.81
N ALA A 104 -10.89 19.05 5.52
CA ALA A 104 -11.36 18.02 4.59
C ALA A 104 -10.17 17.16 4.16
N VAL A 105 -10.42 15.86 3.99
CA VAL A 105 -9.43 14.93 3.42
C VAL A 105 -10.06 14.30 2.20
N SER A 106 -9.31 14.28 1.10
CA SER A 106 -9.67 13.56 -0.12
C SER A 106 -8.62 12.52 -0.44
N ALA A 107 -9.03 11.43 -1.09
CA ALA A 107 -8.13 10.37 -1.51
C ALA A 107 -8.14 10.29 -3.03
N VAL A 108 -6.96 10.19 -3.64
CA VAL A 108 -6.80 10.04 -5.08
C VAL A 108 -5.96 8.80 -5.35
N GLU A 109 -6.33 8.04 -6.39
CA GLU A 109 -5.51 6.93 -6.84
C GLU A 109 -4.14 7.43 -7.30
N ALA A 110 -3.10 6.72 -6.89
CA ALA A 110 -1.73 7.02 -7.24
C ALA A 110 -1.19 5.98 -8.21
N TYR A 111 -0.17 6.35 -8.95
CA TYR A 111 0.49 5.44 -9.87
C TYR A 111 1.36 4.44 -9.09
N ALA A 112 1.10 3.15 -9.27
CA ALA A 112 1.80 2.05 -8.59
C ALA A 112 3.21 1.75 -9.15
N GLY A 113 3.67 2.50 -10.16
CA GLY A 113 4.93 2.28 -10.84
C GLY A 113 4.83 1.36 -12.06
N ASP A 114 5.93 1.30 -12.82
CA ASP A 114 6.09 0.48 -14.01
C ASP A 114 6.43 -0.99 -13.67
N PRO A 115 6.24 -1.95 -14.60
CA PRO A 115 6.70 -3.32 -14.42
C PRO A 115 8.16 -3.39 -13.98
N GLY A 116 8.41 -4.05 -12.84
CA GLY A 116 9.73 -4.15 -12.22
C GLY A 116 9.99 -3.14 -11.10
N SER A 117 9.08 -2.18 -10.86
CA SER A 117 9.10 -1.37 -9.64
C SER A 117 8.75 -2.21 -8.41
N GLN A 118 9.14 -1.74 -7.22
CA GLN A 118 8.86 -2.44 -5.96
C GLN A 118 7.36 -2.63 -5.70
N TYR A 119 6.54 -1.64 -6.05
CA TYR A 119 5.10 -1.61 -5.77
C TYR A 119 4.24 -1.85 -7.01
N TYR A 120 4.82 -2.33 -8.10
CA TYR A 120 4.09 -2.62 -9.33
C TYR A 120 2.88 -3.52 -9.08
N GLY A 121 1.70 -3.08 -9.55
CA GLY A 121 0.44 -3.79 -9.38
C GLY A 121 -0.23 -3.63 -8.01
N SER A 122 0.31 -2.80 -7.12
CA SER A 122 -0.36 -2.45 -5.86
C SER A 122 -1.58 -1.54 -6.07
N ASP A 123 -2.55 -1.62 -5.16
CA ASP A 123 -3.54 -0.55 -5.02
C ASP A 123 -2.84 0.63 -4.34
N SER A 124 -2.80 1.80 -5.01
CA SER A 124 -2.03 2.96 -4.53
C SER A 124 -2.91 4.20 -4.35
N ARG A 125 -2.74 4.92 -3.23
CA ARG A 125 -3.49 6.17 -2.95
C ARG A 125 -2.64 7.24 -2.27
N VAL A 126 -2.94 8.50 -2.57
CA VAL A 126 -2.47 9.66 -1.81
C VAL A 126 -3.66 10.34 -1.15
N TYR A 127 -3.53 10.66 0.14
CA TYR A 127 -4.52 11.43 0.87
C TYR A 127 -4.08 12.88 0.94
N THR A 128 -4.94 13.80 0.51
CA THR A 128 -4.69 15.25 0.53
C THR A 128 -5.63 15.92 1.52
N VAL A 129 -5.13 16.94 2.20
CA VAL A 129 -5.80 17.67 3.28
C VAL A 129 -5.96 19.12 2.85
N SER A 130 -7.15 19.67 3.07
CA SER A 130 -7.44 21.09 2.89
C SER A 130 -8.12 21.65 4.12
N ALA A 131 -7.90 22.94 4.41
CA ALA A 131 -8.54 23.67 5.49
C ALA A 131 -9.56 24.68 4.96
N SER A 132 -10.61 24.90 5.74
CA SER A 132 -11.55 26.00 5.57
C SER A 132 -11.79 26.70 6.91
N ALA A 133 -12.16 27.98 6.81
CA ALA A 133 -12.45 28.82 7.97
C ALA A 133 -13.75 28.38 8.66
N ARG A 134 -13.78 28.47 10.00
CA ARG A 134 -15.01 28.40 10.80
C ARG A 134 -15.47 29.81 11.22
N THR A 135 -16.69 29.91 11.73
CA THR A 135 -17.21 31.13 12.38
C THR A 135 -16.50 31.41 13.72
N ASP A 136 -16.77 32.58 14.29
CA ASP A 136 -16.40 32.94 15.68
C ASP A 136 -14.90 33.10 15.99
N GLN A 137 -14.08 33.35 14.96
CA GLN A 137 -12.62 33.43 15.12
C GLN A 137 -12.06 34.84 15.39
N TRP A 138 -12.92 35.84 15.57
CA TRP A 138 -12.50 37.21 15.89
C TRP A 138 -11.80 37.32 17.25
N THR A 139 -11.94 36.31 18.11
CA THR A 139 -11.31 36.23 19.43
C THR A 139 -9.98 35.45 19.42
N VAL A 140 -9.61 34.86 18.28
CA VAL A 140 -8.39 34.05 18.16
C VAL A 140 -7.17 34.98 18.11
N PRO A 141 -6.21 34.85 19.06
CA PRO A 141 -5.00 35.67 19.05
C PRO A 141 -4.13 35.42 17.81
N ASN A 142 -3.43 36.47 17.37
CA ASN A 142 -2.37 36.32 16.36
C ASN A 142 -1.21 35.50 16.94
N ALA A 143 -1.01 34.30 16.40
CA ALA A 143 0.01 33.33 16.80
C ALA A 143 0.11 32.20 15.75
N ASP A 144 1.08 31.31 15.94
CA ASP A 144 1.17 30.05 15.20
C ASP A 144 0.38 28.95 15.90
N TYR A 145 -0.35 28.16 15.09
CA TYR A 145 -1.17 27.03 15.55
C TYR A 145 -0.80 25.76 14.78
N ALA A 146 -0.88 24.61 15.45
CA ALA A 146 -0.57 23.31 14.86
C ALA A 146 -1.53 22.22 15.32
N GLY A 147 -1.66 21.19 14.48
CA GLY A 147 -2.42 19.98 14.74
C GLY A 147 -1.98 18.88 13.79
N ILE A 148 -2.48 17.66 14.01
CA ILE A 148 -2.08 16.49 13.23
C ILE A 148 -3.34 15.84 12.67
N VAL A 149 -3.37 15.66 11.34
CA VAL A 149 -4.31 14.74 10.68
C VAL A 149 -3.63 13.38 10.58
N THR A 150 -4.32 12.33 11.01
CA THR A 150 -3.80 10.97 11.00
C THR A 150 -4.59 10.14 10.01
N VAL A 151 -3.89 9.42 9.12
CA VAL A 151 -4.45 8.38 8.27
C VAL A 151 -3.93 7.04 8.78
N SER A 152 -4.84 6.17 9.21
CA SER A 152 -4.53 4.84 9.77
C SER A 152 -5.11 3.75 8.89
N VAL A 153 -4.43 2.62 8.83
CA VAL A 153 -4.81 1.45 8.02
C VAL A 153 -4.82 0.23 8.94
N ASP A 154 -5.97 -0.42 9.07
CA ASP A 154 -6.19 -1.57 9.94
C ASP A 154 -6.66 -2.79 9.11
N PHE A 155 -6.07 -3.97 9.37
CA PHE A 155 -6.35 -5.23 8.67
C PHE A 155 -7.33 -6.13 9.42
#